data_AF-A0A919V022-F1
#
_entry.id   AF-A0A919V022-F1
#
_cell.length_a   1.000
_cell.length_b   1.000
_cell.length_c   1.000
_cell.angle_alpha   90.00
_cell.angle_beta   90.00
_cell.angle_gamma   90.00
#
_symmetry.space_group_name_H-M   'P 1'
#
loop_
_entity.id
_entity.type
_entity.pdbx_description
1 polymer ?
#
loop_
_entity_poly.entity_id
_entity_poly.type
_entity_poly.pdbx_seq_one_letter_code
_entity_poly.pdbx_strand_id
1 'polypeptide(L)' 'MEWGCGVRELATAIDLLSAEDPSDVPRGQLAEQLIELHWQMARLQAQIARRTYVRAPGA' A
#
# COMPACT_ATOMS: atom_id res chain seq x y z
N MET A 1 21.58 8.64 3.57
CA MET A 1 20.49 9.25 2.77
C MET A 1 19.79 8.18 1.92
N GLU A 2 19.30 7.10 2.54
CA GLU A 2 18.75 5.94 1.80
C GLU A 2 17.23 6.01 1.58
N TRP A 3 16.53 6.84 2.35
CA TRP A 3 15.08 7.02 2.23
C TRP A 3 14.66 7.66 0.90
N GLY A 4 15.47 8.57 0.36
CA GLY A 4 15.14 9.29 -0.88
C GLY A 4 15.17 8.43 -2.14
N CYS A 5 16.03 7.40 -2.18
CA CYS A 5 16.11 6.48 -3.32
C CYS A 5 14.92 5.51 -3.32
N GLY A 6 14.64 4.88 -2.17
CA GLY A 6 13.53 3.93 -2.04
C GLY A 6 12.15 4.57 -2.22
N VAL A 7 11.95 5.81 -1.75
CA VAL A 7 10.69 6.54 -1.97
C VAL A 7 10.49 6.90 -3.44
N ARG A 8 11.56 7.22 -4.17
CA ARG A 8 11.49 7.52 -5.60
C ARG A 8 11.20 6.28 -6.43
N GLU A 9 11.84 5.16 -6.12
CA GLU A 9 11.57 3.88 -6.80
C GLU A 9 10.13 3.40 -6.58
N LEU A 10 9.62 3.57 -5.35
CA LEU A 10 8.22 3.27 -5.05
C LEU A 10 7.26 4.18 -5.82
N ALA A 11 7.55 5.48 -5.89
CA ALA A 11 6.74 6.43 -6.66
C ALA A 11 6.70 6.04 -8.15
N THR A 12 7.85 5.73 -8.74
CA THR A 12 7.93 5.25 -10.14
C THR A 12 7.13 3.97 -10.35
N ALA A 13 7.19 3.02 -9.42
CA ALA A 13 6.42 1.78 -9.52
C ALA A 13 4.91 2.04 -9.45
N ILE A 14 4.46 2.98 -8.60
CA ILE A 14 3.06 3.39 -8.52
C ILE A 14 2.60 4.05 -9.82
N ASP A 15 3.41 4.95 -10.38
CA ASP A 15 3.09 5.64 -11.64
C ASP A 15 2.95 4.64 -12.80
N LEU A 16 3.83 3.63 -12.86
CA LEU A 16 3.75 2.57 -13.87
C LEU A 16 2.49 1.71 -13.70
N LEU A 17 2.16 1.29 -12.49
CA LEU A 17 0.94 0.52 -12.21
C LEU A 17 -0.34 1.34 -12.43
N SER A 18 -0.28 2.66 -12.24
CA SER A 18 -1.43 3.57 -12.46
C SER A 18 -1.65 3.90 -13.93
N ALA A 19 -0.65 3.66 -14.79
CA ALA A 19 -0.75 3.81 -16.23
C ALA A 19 -1.42 2.60 -16.92
N GLU A 20 -1.54 1.46 -16.22
CA GLU A 20 -2.32 0.31 -16.68
C GLU A 20 -3.82 0.56 -16.46
N ASP A 21 -4.61 0.45 -17.52
CA ASP A 21 -6.07 0.56 -17.41
C ASP A 21 -6.61 -0.69 -16.69
N PRO A 22 -7.26 -0.56 -15.52
CA PRO A 22 -7.79 -1.71 -14.79
C PRO A 22 -8.88 -2.46 -15.56
N SER A 23 -9.44 -1.88 -16.62
CA SER A 23 -10.39 -2.56 -17.51
C SER A 23 -9.73 -3.60 -18.44
N ASP A 24 -8.41 -3.53 -18.64
CA ASP A 24 -7.63 -4.52 -19.37
C ASP A 24 -7.33 -5.78 -18.52
N VAL A 25 -7.56 -5.71 -17.20
CA VAL A 25 -7.37 -6.85 -16.29
C VAL A 25 -8.61 -7.74 -16.29
N PRO A 26 -8.47 -9.07 -16.51
CA PRO A 26 -9.58 -10.01 -16.36
C PRO A 26 -10.26 -9.85 -14.99
N ARG A 27 -11.60 -9.74 -14.96
CA ARG A 27 -12.36 -9.44 -13.73
C ARG A 27 -12.08 -10.38 -12.56
N GLY A 28 -11.83 -11.67 -12.83
CA GLY A 28 -11.44 -12.65 -11.80
C GLY A 28 -10.10 -12.31 -11.16
N GLN A 29 -9.11 -11.95 -11.98
CA GLN A 29 -7.78 -11.55 -11.53
C GLN A 29 -7.82 -10.22 -10.77
N LEU A 30 -8.63 -9.25 -11.23
CA LEU A 30 -8.83 -7.98 -10.52
C LEU A 30 -9.46 -8.20 -9.13
N ALA A 31 -10.44 -9.09 -9.02
CA ALA A 31 -11.07 -9.40 -7.75
C ALA A 31 -10.07 -10.02 -6.75
N GLU A 32 -9.23 -10.95 -7.20
CA GLU A 32 -8.17 -11.55 -6.37
C GLU A 32 -7.16 -10.50 -5.88
N GLN A 33 -6.68 -9.63 -6.78
CA GLN A 33 -5.76 -8.55 -6.44
C GLN A 33 -6.37 -7.56 -5.42
N LEU A 34 -7.65 -7.20 -5.59
CA LEU A 34 -8.35 -6.31 -4.66
C LEU A 34 -8.55 -6.94 -3.28
N ILE A 35 -8.83 -8.25 -3.22
CA ILE A 35 -8.93 -8.98 -1.95
C ILE A 35 -7.58 -8.97 -1.24
N GLU A 36 -6.49 -9.28 -1.95
CA GLU A 36 -5.15 -9.27 -1.37
C GLU A 36 -4.77 -7.89 -0.85
N LEU A 37 -4.98 -6.85 -1.67
CA LEU A 37 -4.72 -5.47 -1.29
C LEU A 37 -5.51 -5.07 -0.03
N HIS A 38 -6.79 -5.45 0.06
CA HIS A 38 -7.61 -5.19 1.23
C HIS A 38 -6.99 -5.80 2.51
N TRP A 39 -6.52 -7.04 2.45
CA TRP A 39 -5.87 -7.70 3.59
C TRP A 39 -4.55 -7.03 3.98
N GLN A 40 -3.74 -6.65 2.98
CA GLN A 40 -2.48 -5.94 3.21
C GLN A 40 -2.73 -4.59 3.89
N MET A 41 -3.73 -3.83 3.43
CA MET A 41 -4.12 -2.56 4.04
C MET A 41 -4.63 -2.75 5.47
N ALA A 42 -5.50 -3.73 5.73
CA ALA A 42 -6.02 -4.00 7.07
C ALA A 42 -4.89 -4.33 8.07
N ARG A 43 -3.89 -5.11 7.62
CA ARG A 43 -2.70 -5.43 8.43
C ARG A 43 -1.86 -4.19 8.70
N LEU A 44 -1.62 -3.36 7.69
CA LEU A 44 -0.87 -2.12 7.84
C LEU A 44 -1.59 -1.16 8.81
N GLN A 45 -2.90 -0.99 8.66
CA GLN A 45 -3.71 -0.17 9.56
C GLN A 45 -3.64 -0.67 11.01
N ALA A 46 -3.68 -1.98 11.24
CA ALA A 46 -3.50 -2.55 12.59
C ALA A 46 -2.11 -2.27 13.16
N GLN A 47 -1.06 -2.32 12.35
CA GLN A 47 0.31 -1.98 12.77
C GLN A 47 0.45 -0.49 13.10
N ILE A 48 -0.10 0.40 12.26
CA ILE A 48 -0.14 1.84 12.51
C ILE A 48 -0.91 2.14 13.79
N ALA A 49 -2.08 1.55 13.97
CA ALA A 49 -2.89 1.72 15.19
C ALA A 49 -2.12 1.31 16.44
N ARG A 50 -1.44 0.15 16.43
CA ARG A 50 -0.59 -0.29 17.55
C ARG A 50 0.54 0.70 17.84
N ARG A 51 1.26 1.15 16.81
CA ARG A 51 2.39 2.08 16.96
C ARG A 51 1.95 3.48 17.42
N THR A 52 0.81 3.94 16.93
CA THR A 52 0.25 5.26 17.25
C THR A 52 -0.40 5.26 18.63
N TYR A 53 -1.05 4.17 19.03
CA TYR A 53 -1.60 4.00 20.38
C TYR A 53 -0.49 3.89 21.44
N VAL A 54 0.63 3.24 21.13
CA VAL A 54 1.84 3.24 21.98
C VAL A 54 2.45 4.66 22.10
N ARG A 55 2.13 5.58 21.18
CA ARG A 55 2.56 6.98 21.19
C ARG A 55 1.44 7.95 21.63
N ALA A 56 0.39 7.47 22.30
CA ALA A 56 -0.61 8.35 22.90
C ALA A 56 0.05 9.31 23.92
N PRO A 57 -0.40 10.57 24.01
CA PRO A 57 0.40 11.68 24.52
C PRO A 57 0.48 11.67 26.05
N GLY A 58 1.67 11.29 26.55
CA GLY A 58 2.05 11.36 27.96
C GLY A 58 3.55 11.11 28.19
N ALA A 59 4.36 11.25 27.13
CA ALA A 59 5.83 11.24 27.20
C ALA A 59 6.37 12.61 26.78
#